data_AF-A0A1P8NCZ7-F1
#
_entry.id   AF-A0A1P8NCZ7-F1
#
_cell.length_a   1.000
_cell.length_b   1.000
_cell.length_c   1.000
_cell.angle_alpha   90.00
_cell.angle_beta   90.00
_cell.angle_gamma   90.00
#
_symmetry.space_group_name_H-M   'P 1'
#
loop_
_entity.id
_entity.type
_entity.pdbx_description
1 polymer ?
#
loop_
_entity_poly.entity_id
_entity_poly.type
_entity_poly.pdbx_seq_one_letter_code
_entity_poly.pdbx_strand_id
1 'polypeptide(L)'
;MRTPVPDYLTEILESSRDDGEGAVADYIPVLESADPDRLAIALTTVEGRTYAAGDSDVEFSIQSMSKPFAYAAALTDRGEELVAGKVGVEPSGEAFNELSLETGTFRPKNPMINAGAITVHHLLIGANASRQQRVDRVLGFFSTLADRQLSIDEEVFESEMATAERNLAIAHMLANYGIIEDEPHEVVAGYTAQCSINVTVRDVAMMTATLAAGGIQPVSGERVIERDAARQTLSVMAAAGMYDAAGSWFTEVGIPAKSGVAGGLLGALPGQVGIGSFSPRLDEHGNSVRGVKLFRRLSTDMGLHLMETDPFRSMVLRGTQVTGATTVIHLQGTIDFSGAEIVLHHLDESTPATPAVVFDISRVDSFTDVGRRMVLEGMRRLRTDGARIGLIDSEQKLPDPDMGDGTFPFDAERADAKPIRDPAP
;
A
#
# COMPACT_ATOMS: atom_id res chain seq x y z
N MET A 1 11.92 -18.29 22.75
CA MET A 1 11.84 -16.85 23.11
C MET A 1 10.61 -16.26 22.44
N ARG A 2 9.92 -15.29 23.07
CA ARG A 2 8.85 -14.53 22.41
C ARG A 2 9.48 -13.32 21.70
N THR A 3 8.88 -12.87 20.60
CA THR A 3 9.27 -11.60 19.96
C THR A 3 8.99 -10.43 20.92
N PRO A 4 9.84 -9.38 20.97
CA PRO A 4 9.60 -8.21 21.81
C PRO A 4 8.56 -7.22 21.23
N VAL A 5 8.12 -7.40 19.97
CA VAL A 5 7.21 -6.45 19.31
C VAL A 5 5.89 -6.25 20.08
N PRO A 6 5.17 -7.30 20.54
CA PRO A 6 3.96 -7.11 21.34
C PRO A 6 4.20 -6.40 22.68
N ASP A 7 5.36 -6.59 23.30
CA ASP A 7 5.72 -5.94 24.55
C ASP A 7 5.88 -4.42 24.32
N TYR A 8 6.56 -4.02 23.24
CA TYR A 8 6.65 -2.63 22.82
C TYR A 8 5.29 -2.02 22.47
N LEU A 9 4.43 -2.73 21.72
CA LEU A 9 3.07 -2.25 21.43
C LEU A 9 2.27 -2.01 22.72
N THR A 10 2.43 -2.89 23.71
CA THR A 10 1.81 -2.72 25.02
C THR A 10 2.36 -1.48 25.74
N GLU A 11 3.68 -1.27 25.72
CA GLU A 11 4.33 -0.10 26.33
C GLU A 11 3.78 1.23 25.78
N ILE A 12 3.69 1.38 24.45
CA ILE A 12 3.19 2.63 23.85
C ILE A 12 1.70 2.86 24.12
N LEU A 13 0.89 1.79 24.19
CA LEU A 13 -0.52 1.89 24.59
C LEU A 13 -0.65 2.38 26.03
N GLU A 14 0.07 1.77 26.97
CA GLU A 14 0.03 2.18 28.38
C GLU A 14 0.51 3.62 28.57
N SER A 15 1.51 4.07 27.81
CA SER A 15 1.97 5.46 27.86
C SER A 15 0.94 6.49 27.38
N SER A 16 -0.09 6.03 26.63
CA SER A 16 -1.15 6.88 26.07
C SER A 16 -2.51 6.62 26.72
N ARG A 17 -2.64 5.66 27.65
CA ARG A 17 -3.92 5.19 28.19
C ARG A 17 -4.67 6.25 28.98
N ASP A 18 -3.96 7.00 29.81
CA ASP A 18 -4.54 8.04 30.69
C ASP A 18 -4.84 9.36 29.95
N ASP A 19 -4.62 9.40 28.63
CA ASP A 19 -4.89 10.56 27.81
C ASP A 19 -6.40 10.75 27.58
N GLY A 20 -6.93 11.69 28.36
CA GLY A 20 -8.33 12.09 28.42
C GLY A 20 -8.81 12.95 27.26
N GLU A 21 -7.90 13.49 26.43
CA GLU A 21 -8.21 14.54 25.46
C GLU A 21 -9.14 14.08 24.32
N GLY A 22 -9.80 15.06 23.69
CA GLY A 22 -10.74 14.85 22.59
C GLY A 22 -12.15 14.43 23.03
N ALA A 23 -12.99 14.13 22.05
CA ALA A 23 -14.37 13.69 22.25
C ALA A 23 -14.76 12.60 21.23
N VAL A 24 -15.72 11.75 21.58
CA VAL A 24 -16.31 10.81 20.61
C VAL A 24 -17.12 11.58 19.57
N ALA A 25 -17.28 11.00 18.37
CA ALA A 25 -18.14 11.59 17.35
C ALA A 25 -19.61 11.58 17.81
N ASP A 26 -20.27 12.74 17.76
CA ASP A 26 -21.63 12.97 18.27
C ASP A 26 -22.69 13.15 17.17
N TYR A 27 -22.27 13.35 15.92
CA TYR A 27 -23.19 13.55 14.80
C TYR A 27 -23.75 12.24 14.22
N ILE A 28 -23.22 11.09 14.62
CA ILE A 28 -23.78 9.75 14.33
C ILE A 28 -24.16 9.12 15.68
N PRO A 29 -25.47 8.99 16.00
CA PRO A 29 -25.95 8.53 17.30
C PRO A 29 -25.30 7.24 17.82
N VAL A 30 -25.06 6.25 16.96
CA VAL A 30 -24.43 4.99 17.39
C VAL A 30 -22.98 5.19 17.83
N LEU A 31 -22.24 6.13 17.23
CA LEU A 31 -20.85 6.43 17.61
C LEU A 31 -20.75 7.25 18.91
N GLU A 32 -21.77 8.05 19.23
CA GLU A 32 -21.83 8.80 20.49
C GLU A 32 -21.84 7.85 21.71
N SER A 33 -22.39 6.65 21.54
CA SER A 33 -22.47 5.61 22.57
C SER A 33 -21.20 4.77 22.72
N ALA A 34 -20.17 5.00 21.89
CA ALA A 34 -18.93 4.24 21.93
C ALA A 34 -18.19 4.42 23.27
N ASP A 35 -17.64 3.33 23.79
CA ASP A 35 -16.80 3.35 24.99
C ASP A 35 -15.51 4.15 24.73
N PRO A 36 -15.35 5.35 25.31
CA PRO A 36 -14.26 6.26 24.97
C PRO A 36 -12.89 5.79 25.48
N ASP A 37 -12.85 4.78 26.35
CA ASP A 37 -11.62 4.29 26.98
C ASP A 37 -11.03 3.07 26.24
N ARG A 38 -11.66 2.64 25.14
CA ARG A 38 -11.08 1.64 24.23
C ARG A 38 -9.80 2.14 23.59
N LEU A 39 -8.81 1.25 23.54
CA LEU A 39 -7.50 1.56 22.99
C LEU A 39 -6.83 0.29 22.46
N ALA A 40 -6.51 0.27 21.17
CA ALA A 40 -5.86 -0.86 20.54
C ALA A 40 -4.90 -0.44 19.43
N ILE A 41 -3.90 -1.30 19.17
CA ILE A 41 -3.02 -1.19 18.01
C ILE A 41 -2.67 -2.57 17.47
N ALA A 42 -2.53 -2.66 16.16
CA ALA A 42 -2.01 -3.82 15.46
C ALA A 42 -1.04 -3.41 14.36
N LEU A 43 -0.10 -4.31 14.10
CA LEU A 43 0.98 -4.16 13.14
C LEU A 43 1.10 -5.47 12.36
N THR A 44 0.94 -5.40 11.03
CA THR A 44 1.10 -6.55 10.14
C THR A 44 2.27 -6.30 9.19
N THR A 45 3.30 -7.14 9.26
CA THR A 45 4.46 -7.07 8.36
C THR A 45 4.08 -7.50 6.94
N VAL A 46 4.83 -7.08 5.93
CA VAL A 46 4.65 -7.58 4.54
C VAL A 46 4.86 -9.09 4.38
N GLU A 47 5.47 -9.76 5.36
CA GLU A 47 5.56 -11.24 5.43
C GLU A 47 4.35 -11.92 6.13
N GLY A 48 3.27 -11.17 6.42
CA GLY A 48 2.02 -11.73 6.95
C GLY A 48 1.98 -12.01 8.46
N ARG A 49 2.96 -11.52 9.24
CA ARG A 49 2.92 -11.63 10.71
C ARG A 49 2.20 -10.43 11.32
N THR A 50 1.14 -10.71 12.10
CA THR A 50 0.39 -9.69 12.83
C THR A 50 0.72 -9.71 14.33
N TYR A 51 1.09 -8.55 14.86
CA TYR A 51 1.26 -8.28 16.29
C TYR A 51 0.19 -7.28 16.72
N ALA A 52 -0.42 -7.47 17.88
CA ALA A 52 -1.43 -6.53 18.38
C ALA A 52 -1.43 -6.48 19.91
N ALA A 53 -1.95 -5.39 20.45
CA ALA A 53 -2.10 -5.16 21.88
C ALA A 53 -3.36 -4.29 22.15
N GLY A 54 -3.84 -4.31 23.40
CA GLY A 54 -5.06 -3.61 23.80
C GLY A 54 -6.35 -4.32 23.37
N ASP A 55 -7.39 -3.55 23.10
CA ASP A 55 -8.72 -4.03 22.67
C ASP A 55 -8.73 -4.51 21.20
N SER A 56 -7.77 -5.36 20.81
CA SER A 56 -7.45 -5.62 19.40
C SER A 56 -8.51 -6.34 18.59
N ASP A 57 -9.47 -6.95 19.28
CA ASP A 57 -10.51 -7.81 18.70
C ASP A 57 -11.90 -7.15 18.75
N VAL A 58 -11.98 -5.90 19.22
CA VAL A 58 -13.22 -5.10 19.18
C VAL A 58 -13.48 -4.65 17.76
N GLU A 59 -14.68 -4.97 17.26
CA GLU A 59 -15.14 -4.49 15.96
C GLU A 59 -15.67 -3.06 16.06
N PHE A 60 -15.45 -2.29 15.00
CA PHE A 60 -15.97 -0.96 14.79
C PHE A 60 -16.14 -0.70 13.28
N SER A 61 -17.02 0.23 12.92
CA SER A 61 -17.22 0.61 11.52
C SER A 61 -15.96 1.26 10.93
N ILE A 62 -15.53 0.84 9.75
CA ILE A 62 -14.29 1.30 9.10
C ILE A 62 -14.33 2.79 8.70
N GLN A 63 -15.51 3.35 8.43
CA GLN A 63 -15.70 4.76 8.12
C GLN A 63 -14.82 5.24 6.95
N SER A 64 -14.30 6.47 7.03
CA SER A 64 -13.41 7.06 6.03
C SER A 64 -12.10 6.31 5.80
N MET A 65 -11.73 5.34 6.66
CA MET A 65 -10.61 4.44 6.38
C MET A 65 -10.90 3.48 5.22
N SER A 66 -12.16 3.34 4.79
CA SER A 66 -12.54 2.57 3.60
C SER A 66 -12.04 3.19 2.29
N LYS A 67 -11.86 4.51 2.26
CA LYS A 67 -11.65 5.29 1.02
C LYS A 67 -10.42 4.86 0.22
N PRO A 68 -9.23 4.66 0.82
CA PRO A 68 -8.07 4.20 0.07
C PRO A 68 -8.28 2.84 -0.58
N PHE A 69 -8.95 1.92 0.12
CA PHE A 69 -9.21 0.58 -0.41
C PHE A 69 -10.23 0.59 -1.55
N ALA A 70 -11.31 1.37 -1.42
CA ALA A 70 -12.26 1.55 -2.52
C ALA A 70 -11.62 2.23 -3.74
N TYR A 71 -10.69 3.17 -3.51
CA TYR A 71 -9.91 3.80 -4.59
C TYR A 71 -9.01 2.78 -5.30
N ALA A 72 -8.30 1.93 -4.56
CA ALA A 72 -7.51 0.85 -5.12
C ALA A 72 -8.36 -0.15 -5.93
N ALA A 73 -9.57 -0.48 -5.44
CA ALA A 73 -10.52 -1.32 -6.17
C ALA A 73 -10.98 -0.65 -7.48
N ALA A 74 -11.34 0.63 -7.45
CA ALA A 74 -11.76 1.36 -8.64
C ALA A 74 -10.63 1.47 -9.69
N LEU A 75 -9.39 1.71 -9.26
CA LEU A 75 -8.22 1.69 -10.14
C LEU A 75 -8.02 0.31 -10.78
N THR A 76 -8.22 -0.76 -10.02
CA THR A 76 -8.11 -2.14 -10.51
C THR A 76 -9.23 -2.48 -11.50
N ASP A 77 -10.46 -2.06 -11.21
CA ASP A 77 -11.64 -2.37 -12.04
C ASP A 77 -11.69 -1.54 -13.34
N ARG A 78 -11.23 -0.28 -13.30
CA ARG A 78 -11.47 0.71 -14.37
C ARG A 78 -10.22 1.27 -15.03
N GLY A 79 -9.04 1.00 -14.47
CA GLY A 79 -7.77 1.58 -14.91
C GLY A 79 -7.57 3.03 -14.46
N GLU A 80 -6.31 3.45 -14.41
CA GLU A 80 -5.91 4.76 -13.89
C GLU A 80 -6.47 5.94 -14.70
N GLU A 81 -6.44 5.85 -16.03
CA GLU A 81 -6.88 6.92 -16.93
C GLU A 81 -8.36 7.29 -16.71
N LEU A 82 -9.24 6.28 -16.61
CA LEU A 82 -10.67 6.49 -16.41
C LEU A 82 -10.94 7.13 -15.05
N VAL A 83 -10.30 6.60 -14.00
CA VAL A 83 -10.46 7.11 -12.64
C VAL A 83 -9.95 8.55 -12.53
N ALA A 84 -8.77 8.85 -13.08
CA ALA A 84 -8.20 10.20 -13.09
C ALA A 84 -9.06 11.22 -13.84
N GLY A 85 -9.83 10.78 -14.84
CA GLY A 85 -10.80 11.62 -15.54
C GLY A 85 -12.00 12.06 -14.67
N LYS A 86 -12.26 11.38 -13.55
CA LYS A 86 -13.44 11.61 -12.69
C LYS A 86 -13.07 12.06 -11.26
N VAL A 87 -11.86 11.78 -10.78
CA VAL A 87 -11.35 12.24 -9.47
C VAL A 87 -9.89 12.67 -9.57
N GLY A 88 -9.55 13.79 -8.96
CA GLY A 88 -8.19 14.31 -8.87
C GLY A 88 -7.32 13.57 -7.83
N VAL A 89 -6.14 14.12 -7.57
CA VAL A 89 -5.17 13.59 -6.58
C VAL A 89 -4.60 14.69 -5.68
N GLU A 90 -5.03 15.93 -5.86
CA GLU A 90 -4.47 17.09 -5.18
C GLU A 90 -5.05 17.21 -3.76
N PRO A 91 -4.23 17.61 -2.77
CA PRO A 91 -4.75 17.92 -1.44
C PRO A 91 -5.78 19.04 -1.52
N SER A 92 -6.91 18.85 -0.84
CA SER A 92 -7.86 19.93 -0.64
C SER A 92 -7.39 20.73 0.56
N GLY A 93 -6.68 21.84 0.36
CA GLY A 93 -6.28 22.77 1.44
C GLY A 93 -7.46 23.53 2.09
N GLU A 94 -8.66 22.94 2.04
CA GLU A 94 -9.91 23.45 2.58
C GLU A 94 -10.45 22.38 3.51
N ALA A 95 -11.05 22.80 4.63
CA ALA A 95 -11.60 21.90 5.62
C ALA A 95 -12.44 20.81 4.94
N PHE A 96 -12.41 19.59 5.51
CA PHE A 96 -13.19 18.42 5.07
C PHE A 96 -14.67 18.71 4.72
N ASN A 97 -15.19 19.83 5.22
CA ASN A 97 -16.55 20.32 5.11
C ASN A 97 -16.89 21.15 3.86
N GLU A 98 -15.94 21.69 3.10
CA GLU A 98 -16.27 22.48 1.88
C GLU A 98 -16.60 21.60 0.67
N LEU A 99 -17.55 22.06 -0.15
CA LEU A 99 -17.97 21.45 -1.42
C LEU A 99 -16.89 21.70 -2.50
N SER A 100 -15.73 21.08 -2.31
CA SER A 100 -14.50 21.41 -3.04
C SER A 100 -14.39 20.62 -4.35
N LEU A 101 -14.77 21.25 -5.47
CA LEU A 101 -14.54 20.75 -6.83
C LEU A 101 -13.43 21.56 -7.52
N GLU A 102 -12.66 20.91 -8.39
CA GLU A 102 -11.67 21.62 -9.21
C GLU A 102 -12.33 22.60 -10.20
N THR A 103 -11.73 23.77 -10.36
CA THR A 103 -12.18 24.77 -11.34
C THR A 103 -12.03 24.23 -12.77
N GLY A 104 -13.13 24.20 -13.52
CA GLY A 104 -13.16 23.83 -14.94
C GLY A 104 -13.44 22.36 -15.21
N THR A 105 -12.73 21.44 -14.54
CA THR A 105 -12.98 19.99 -14.65
C THR A 105 -14.15 19.52 -13.78
N PHE A 106 -14.44 20.26 -12.70
CA PHE A 106 -15.48 19.95 -11.70
C PHE A 106 -15.32 18.58 -11.02
N ARG A 107 -14.18 17.91 -11.19
CA ARG A 107 -13.88 16.67 -10.48
C ARG A 107 -13.54 16.98 -9.02
N PRO A 108 -13.87 16.09 -8.07
CA PRO A 108 -13.39 16.21 -6.70
C PRO A 108 -11.85 16.23 -6.65
N LYS A 109 -11.28 17.01 -5.73
CA LYS A 109 -9.82 17.22 -5.64
C LYS A 109 -9.03 15.91 -5.41
N ASN A 110 -9.55 14.99 -4.59
CA ASN A 110 -8.90 13.70 -4.31
C ASN A 110 -9.92 12.65 -3.79
N PRO A 111 -9.59 11.34 -3.80
CA PRO A 111 -10.45 10.28 -3.27
C PRO A 111 -10.56 10.20 -1.74
N MET A 112 -9.79 10.99 -0.98
CA MET A 112 -9.79 10.94 0.51
C MET A 112 -10.86 11.84 1.15
N ILE A 113 -11.39 12.80 0.39
CA ILE A 113 -12.57 13.61 0.75
C ILE A 113 -13.87 12.90 0.34
N ASN A 114 -15.00 13.28 0.94
CA ASN A 114 -16.28 12.60 0.68
C ASN A 114 -16.73 12.70 -0.78
N ALA A 115 -16.55 13.86 -1.43
CA ALA A 115 -16.90 14.02 -2.84
C ALA A 115 -16.13 13.02 -3.72
N GLY A 116 -14.82 12.88 -3.52
CA GLY A 116 -14.02 11.89 -4.23
C GLY A 116 -14.39 10.46 -3.88
N ALA A 117 -14.67 10.17 -2.61
CA ALA A 117 -15.05 8.83 -2.18
C ALA A 117 -16.41 8.36 -2.76
N ILE A 118 -17.39 9.26 -2.82
CA ILE A 118 -18.69 9.02 -3.46
C ILE A 118 -18.50 8.76 -4.96
N THR A 119 -17.67 9.57 -5.64
CA THR A 119 -17.30 9.34 -7.04
C THR A 119 -16.58 8.00 -7.22
N VAL A 120 -15.62 7.66 -6.37
CA VAL A 120 -14.88 6.39 -6.41
C VAL A 120 -15.84 5.21 -6.24
N HIS A 121 -16.78 5.28 -5.30
CA HIS A 121 -17.77 4.23 -5.11
C HIS A 121 -18.62 4.05 -6.36
N HIS A 122 -19.06 5.14 -6.99
CA HIS A 122 -19.78 5.09 -8.28
C HIS A 122 -18.95 4.44 -9.40
N LEU A 123 -17.63 4.55 -9.38
CA LEU A 123 -16.77 3.97 -10.42
C LEU A 123 -16.54 2.46 -10.30
N LEU A 124 -16.86 1.84 -9.16
CA LEU A 124 -16.63 0.41 -8.93
C LEU A 124 -17.31 -0.46 -9.99
N ILE A 125 -16.62 -1.53 -10.39
CA ILE A 125 -17.00 -2.48 -11.45
C ILE A 125 -17.08 -1.84 -12.84
N GLY A 126 -18.05 -0.96 -13.08
CA GLY A 126 -18.40 -0.50 -14.42
C GLY A 126 -19.63 0.42 -14.44
N ALA A 127 -19.86 1.06 -15.59
CA ALA A 127 -20.93 2.04 -15.75
C ALA A 127 -22.34 1.46 -15.53
N ASN A 128 -22.57 0.19 -15.85
CA ASN A 128 -23.89 -0.46 -15.75
C ASN A 128 -24.06 -1.30 -14.46
N ALA A 129 -23.14 -1.20 -13.51
CA ALA A 129 -23.21 -1.97 -12.27
C ALA A 129 -24.31 -1.42 -11.36
N SER A 130 -25.13 -2.32 -10.80
CA SER A 130 -26.15 -1.92 -9.82
C SER A 130 -25.52 -1.53 -8.48
N ARG A 131 -26.29 -0.80 -7.66
CA ARG A 131 -25.93 -0.52 -6.26
C ARG A 131 -25.45 -1.77 -5.52
N GLN A 132 -26.22 -2.86 -5.59
CA GLN A 132 -25.91 -4.09 -4.86
C GLN A 132 -24.58 -4.70 -5.33
N GLN A 133 -24.33 -4.74 -6.65
CA GLN A 133 -23.09 -5.26 -7.19
C GLN A 133 -21.87 -4.48 -6.67
N ARG A 134 -21.97 -3.15 -6.60
CA ARG A 134 -20.88 -2.32 -6.06
C ARG A 134 -20.67 -2.53 -4.57
N VAL A 135 -21.74 -2.65 -3.77
CA VAL A 135 -21.64 -2.99 -2.34
C VAL A 135 -20.97 -4.36 -2.15
N ASP A 136 -21.40 -5.38 -2.90
CA ASP A 136 -20.82 -6.72 -2.86
C ASP A 136 -19.34 -6.71 -3.27
N ARG A 137 -18.98 -5.89 -4.27
CA ARG A 137 -17.60 -5.71 -4.72
C ARG A 137 -16.70 -5.14 -3.63
N VAL A 138 -17.14 -4.08 -2.94
CA VAL A 138 -16.38 -3.49 -1.83
C VAL A 138 -16.24 -4.49 -0.69
N LEU A 139 -17.35 -5.10 -0.26
CA LEU A 139 -17.35 -6.03 0.86
C LEU A 139 -16.46 -7.25 0.59
N GLY A 140 -16.58 -7.83 -0.61
CA GLY A 140 -15.74 -8.94 -1.05
C GLY A 140 -14.27 -8.54 -1.13
N PHE A 141 -13.96 -7.38 -1.70
CA PHE A 141 -12.59 -6.88 -1.79
C PHE A 141 -11.97 -6.65 -0.41
N PHE A 142 -12.68 -5.99 0.51
CA PHE A 142 -12.18 -5.72 1.85
C PHE A 142 -12.01 -7.03 2.63
N SER A 143 -12.90 -7.99 2.41
CA SER A 143 -12.77 -9.34 2.99
C SER A 143 -11.52 -10.06 2.50
N THR A 144 -11.21 -9.99 1.20
CA THR A 144 -9.95 -10.52 0.65
C THR A 144 -8.72 -9.84 1.27
N LEU A 145 -8.75 -8.52 1.40
CA LEU A 145 -7.66 -7.76 2.01
C LEU A 145 -7.47 -8.10 3.51
N ALA A 146 -8.56 -8.37 4.23
CA ALA A 146 -8.56 -8.69 5.66
C ALA A 146 -8.26 -10.16 5.98
N ASP A 147 -8.18 -11.04 4.97
CA ASP A 147 -8.08 -12.50 5.12
C ASP A 147 -9.25 -13.13 5.91
N ARG A 148 -10.43 -12.50 5.88
CA ARG A 148 -11.65 -13.03 6.52
C ARG A 148 -12.89 -12.41 5.92
N GLN A 149 -14.04 -13.07 6.09
CA GLN A 149 -15.32 -12.49 5.72
C GLN A 149 -15.65 -11.32 6.67
N LEU A 150 -15.83 -10.13 6.10
CA LEU A 150 -16.36 -8.95 6.80
C LEU A 150 -17.88 -8.86 6.64
N SER A 151 -18.49 -7.99 7.42
CA SER A 151 -19.94 -7.73 7.38
C SER A 151 -20.22 -6.23 7.47
N ILE A 152 -21.41 -5.82 7.03
CA ILE A 152 -21.89 -4.45 7.14
C ILE A 152 -22.68 -4.35 8.45
N ASP A 153 -22.40 -3.30 9.21
CA ASP A 153 -23.17 -2.92 10.37
C ASP A 153 -24.44 -2.17 9.92
N GLU A 154 -25.57 -2.85 9.96
CA GLU A 154 -26.85 -2.29 9.52
C GLU A 154 -27.32 -1.14 10.43
N GLU A 155 -26.97 -1.16 11.72
CA GLU A 155 -27.35 -0.10 12.66
C GLU A 155 -26.60 1.19 12.34
N VAL A 156 -25.28 1.10 12.10
CA VAL A 156 -24.47 2.23 11.64
C VAL A 156 -24.97 2.74 10.28
N PHE A 157 -25.25 1.84 9.35
CA PHE A 157 -25.75 2.19 8.02
C PHE A 157 -27.06 2.97 8.09
N GLU A 158 -28.06 2.46 8.82
CA GLU A 158 -29.36 3.12 9.00
C GLU A 158 -29.21 4.48 9.71
N SER A 159 -28.39 4.53 10.76
CA SER A 159 -28.12 5.74 11.52
C SER A 159 -27.46 6.83 10.65
N GLU A 160 -26.47 6.48 9.82
CA GLU A 160 -25.82 7.45 8.93
C GLU A 160 -26.74 7.92 7.81
N MET A 161 -27.54 7.00 7.22
CA MET A 161 -28.49 7.35 6.17
C MET A 161 -29.57 8.31 6.66
N ALA A 162 -29.99 8.21 7.93
CA ALA A 162 -30.96 9.13 8.53
C ALA A 162 -30.45 10.59 8.61
N THR A 163 -29.14 10.80 8.55
CA THR A 163 -28.49 12.13 8.63
C THR A 163 -27.61 12.45 7.43
N ALA A 164 -27.79 11.76 6.30
CA ALA A 164 -26.89 11.81 5.13
C ALA A 164 -27.01 13.07 4.25
N GLU A 165 -27.75 14.10 4.67
CA GLU A 165 -28.08 15.30 3.89
C GLU A 165 -26.86 15.96 3.22
N ARG A 166 -25.72 16.01 3.93
CA ARG A 166 -24.48 16.56 3.36
C ARG A 166 -23.93 15.71 2.22
N ASN A 167 -23.89 14.39 2.39
CA ASN A 167 -23.40 13.49 1.34
C ASN A 167 -24.36 13.46 0.15
N LEU A 168 -25.68 13.59 0.39
CA LEU A 168 -26.68 13.75 -0.66
C LEU A 168 -26.49 15.06 -1.43
N ALA A 169 -26.26 16.18 -0.75
CA ALA A 169 -25.96 17.45 -1.40
C ALA A 169 -24.70 17.36 -2.28
N ILE A 170 -23.64 16.70 -1.79
CA ILE A 170 -22.43 16.41 -2.58
C ILE A 170 -22.78 15.57 -3.81
N ALA A 171 -23.53 14.48 -3.64
CA ALA A 171 -23.87 13.60 -4.75
C ALA A 171 -24.73 14.30 -5.82
N HIS A 172 -25.73 15.09 -5.42
CA HIS A 172 -26.51 15.91 -6.36
C HIS A 172 -25.64 16.93 -7.11
N MET A 173 -24.68 17.55 -6.42
CA MET A 173 -23.72 18.44 -7.05
C MET A 173 -22.86 17.70 -8.09
N LEU A 174 -22.33 16.52 -7.74
CA LEU A 174 -21.55 15.68 -8.65
C LEU A 174 -22.37 15.23 -9.87
N ALA A 175 -23.65 14.90 -9.67
CA ALA A 175 -24.57 14.53 -10.75
C ALA A 175 -24.84 15.72 -11.69
N ASN A 176 -25.04 16.91 -11.14
CA ASN A 176 -25.23 18.14 -11.93
C ASN A 176 -24.04 18.44 -12.86
N TYR A 177 -22.82 18.08 -12.45
CA TYR A 177 -21.61 18.22 -13.27
C TYR A 177 -21.28 16.98 -14.13
N GLY A 178 -22.12 15.94 -14.13
CA GLY A 178 -21.89 14.71 -14.91
C GLY A 178 -20.70 13.87 -14.40
N ILE A 179 -20.28 14.07 -13.14
CA ILE A 179 -19.24 13.26 -12.52
C ILE A 179 -19.79 11.89 -12.15
N ILE A 180 -20.96 11.85 -11.49
CA ILE A 180 -21.74 10.63 -11.30
C ILE A 180 -22.94 10.63 -12.24
N GLU A 181 -23.28 9.46 -12.75
CA GLU A 181 -24.36 9.27 -13.74
C GLU A 181 -25.57 8.53 -13.16
N ASP A 182 -25.37 7.82 -12.04
CA ASP A 182 -26.44 7.11 -11.33
C ASP A 182 -27.23 8.05 -10.40
N GLU A 183 -28.31 7.52 -9.86
CA GLU A 183 -29.13 8.24 -8.90
C GLU A 183 -28.30 8.57 -7.62
N PRO A 184 -28.22 9.85 -7.19
CA PRO A 184 -27.44 10.29 -6.04
C PRO A 184 -27.68 9.55 -4.71
N HIS A 185 -28.92 9.31 -4.30
CA HIS A 185 -29.27 8.51 -3.14
C HIS A 185 -28.78 7.06 -3.24
N GLU A 186 -28.83 6.43 -4.42
CA GLU A 186 -28.30 5.06 -4.58
C GLU A 186 -26.78 5.01 -4.39
N VAL A 187 -26.05 5.99 -4.94
CA VAL A 187 -24.59 6.09 -4.77
C VAL A 187 -24.23 6.38 -3.32
N VAL A 188 -24.94 7.30 -2.66
CA VAL A 188 -24.73 7.61 -1.24
C VAL A 188 -25.03 6.40 -0.38
N ALA A 189 -26.12 5.68 -0.62
CA ALA A 189 -26.43 4.45 0.11
C ALA A 189 -25.35 3.36 -0.08
N GLY A 190 -24.75 3.25 -1.27
CA GLY A 190 -23.62 2.35 -1.49
C GLY A 190 -22.36 2.76 -0.72
N TYR A 191 -22.03 4.06 -0.74
CA TYR A 191 -20.90 4.62 0.00
C TYR A 191 -21.08 4.51 1.52
N THR A 192 -22.28 4.76 2.04
CA THR A 192 -22.59 4.60 3.48
C THR A 192 -22.46 3.13 3.90
N ALA A 193 -22.93 2.19 3.07
CA ALA A 193 -22.74 0.76 3.33
C ALA A 193 -21.24 0.38 3.38
N GLN A 194 -20.42 0.95 2.50
CA GLN A 194 -18.95 0.81 2.55
C GLN A 194 -18.35 1.35 3.86
N CYS A 195 -18.79 2.52 4.34
CA CYS A 195 -18.33 3.09 5.61
C CYS A 195 -18.75 2.26 6.82
N SER A 196 -19.86 1.54 6.70
CA SER A 196 -20.45 0.73 7.76
C SER A 196 -19.87 -0.68 7.84
N ILE A 197 -18.84 -1.03 7.06
CA ILE A 197 -18.18 -2.34 7.16
C ILE A 197 -17.46 -2.47 8.50
N ASN A 198 -17.75 -3.53 9.25
CA ASN A 198 -17.13 -3.80 10.54
C ASN A 198 -15.74 -4.42 10.38
N VAL A 199 -14.79 -3.86 11.13
CA VAL A 199 -13.39 -4.28 11.18
C VAL A 199 -12.84 -4.21 12.60
N THR A 200 -11.80 -4.98 12.87
CA THR A 200 -10.93 -4.83 14.05
C THR A 200 -9.63 -4.11 13.65
N VAL A 201 -8.81 -3.69 14.61
CA VAL A 201 -7.49 -3.15 14.30
C VAL A 201 -6.57 -4.16 13.59
N ARG A 202 -6.77 -5.47 13.84
CA ARG A 202 -6.02 -6.53 13.14
C ARG A 202 -6.36 -6.57 11.66
N ASP A 203 -7.64 -6.45 11.32
CA ASP A 203 -8.10 -6.41 9.94
C ASP A 203 -7.54 -5.21 9.22
N VAL A 204 -7.64 -4.03 9.85
CA VAL A 204 -7.08 -2.79 9.31
C VAL A 204 -5.59 -2.96 9.05
N ALA A 205 -4.82 -3.47 10.02
CA ALA A 205 -3.39 -3.71 9.84
C ALA A 205 -3.09 -4.68 8.67
N MET A 206 -3.86 -5.77 8.53
CA MET A 206 -3.73 -6.73 7.42
C MET A 206 -4.06 -6.13 6.05
N MET A 207 -5.21 -5.43 5.96
CA MET A 207 -5.65 -4.77 4.74
C MET A 207 -4.63 -3.73 4.29
N THR A 208 -4.13 -2.93 5.23
CA THR A 208 -3.13 -1.90 4.96
C THR A 208 -1.75 -2.49 4.64
N ALA A 209 -1.41 -3.67 5.17
CA ALA A 209 -0.18 -4.38 4.83
C ALA A 209 -0.19 -4.87 3.37
N THR A 210 -1.37 -5.15 2.80
CA THR A 210 -1.50 -5.46 1.37
C THR A 210 -1.09 -4.26 0.49
N LEU A 211 -1.48 -3.03 0.88
CA LEU A 211 -1.01 -1.82 0.20
C LEU A 211 0.51 -1.65 0.37
N ALA A 212 1.02 -1.82 1.59
CA ALA A 212 2.45 -1.74 1.89
C ALA A 212 3.29 -2.75 1.09
N ALA A 213 2.75 -3.95 0.84
CA ALA A 213 3.36 -5.00 0.03
C ALA A 213 3.21 -4.80 -1.49
N GLY A 214 2.82 -3.61 -1.95
CA GLY A 214 2.64 -3.33 -3.38
C GLY A 214 1.49 -4.10 -4.01
N GLY A 215 0.45 -4.37 -3.23
CA GLY A 215 -0.79 -5.02 -3.66
C GLY A 215 -0.82 -6.54 -3.52
N ILE A 216 0.20 -7.14 -2.90
CA ILE A 216 0.24 -8.57 -2.58
C ILE A 216 -0.35 -8.77 -1.18
N GLN A 217 -1.36 -9.64 -1.07
CA GLN A 217 -1.94 -9.98 0.23
C GLN A 217 -0.91 -10.81 1.03
N PRO A 218 -0.48 -10.39 2.24
CA PRO A 218 0.69 -10.96 2.91
C PRO A 218 0.61 -12.43 3.35
N VAL A 219 -0.60 -12.97 3.55
CA VAL A 219 -0.83 -14.35 4.01
C VAL A 219 -1.04 -15.29 2.82
N SER A 220 -1.88 -14.90 1.86
CA SER A 220 -2.19 -15.73 0.69
C SER A 220 -1.12 -15.63 -0.41
N GLY A 221 -0.34 -14.54 -0.44
CA GLY A 221 0.63 -14.26 -1.50
C GLY A 221 -0.01 -13.85 -2.84
N GLU A 222 -1.33 -13.69 -2.88
CA GLU A 222 -2.06 -13.31 -4.09
C GLU A 222 -1.88 -11.81 -4.39
N ARG A 223 -1.72 -11.46 -5.67
CA ARG A 223 -1.80 -10.06 -6.13
C ARG A 223 -3.26 -9.65 -6.21
N VAL A 224 -3.72 -8.91 -5.21
CA VAL A 224 -5.10 -8.40 -5.10
C VAL A 224 -5.21 -6.99 -5.67
N ILE A 225 -4.12 -6.22 -5.66
CA ILE A 225 -4.03 -4.87 -6.22
C ILE A 225 -2.84 -4.81 -7.18
N GLU A 226 -3.04 -4.21 -8.35
CA GLU A 226 -1.94 -3.96 -9.28
C GLU A 226 -0.90 -3.01 -8.67
N ARG A 227 0.38 -3.25 -8.97
CA ARG A 227 1.48 -2.53 -8.34
C ARG A 227 1.35 -1.00 -8.49
N ASP A 228 0.98 -0.55 -9.68
CA ASP A 228 0.80 0.88 -9.97
C ASP A 228 -0.41 1.47 -9.23
N ALA A 229 -1.50 0.71 -9.08
CA ALA A 229 -2.67 1.12 -8.31
C ALA A 229 -2.38 1.21 -6.81
N ALA A 230 -1.60 0.27 -6.26
CA ALA A 230 -1.13 0.32 -4.87
C ALA A 230 -0.23 1.55 -4.64
N ARG A 231 0.75 1.79 -5.53
CA ARG A 231 1.61 2.98 -5.48
C ARG A 231 0.77 4.27 -5.53
N GLN A 232 -0.16 4.35 -6.47
CA GLN A 232 -1.02 5.52 -6.63
C GLN A 232 -1.88 5.77 -5.39
N THR A 233 -2.45 4.73 -4.81
CA THR A 233 -3.24 4.82 -3.56
C THR A 233 -2.39 5.32 -2.40
N LEU A 234 -1.19 4.78 -2.22
CA LEU A 234 -0.24 5.22 -1.18
C LEU A 234 0.19 6.67 -1.36
N SER A 235 0.45 7.11 -2.59
CA SER A 235 0.79 8.50 -2.90
C SER A 235 -0.32 9.47 -2.48
N VAL A 236 -1.57 9.13 -2.79
CA VAL A 236 -2.72 9.97 -2.43
C VAL A 236 -2.97 9.93 -0.92
N MET A 237 -2.77 8.78 -0.25
CA MET A 237 -2.82 8.71 1.22
C MET A 237 -1.77 9.61 1.86
N ALA A 238 -0.54 9.61 1.34
CA ALA A 238 0.54 10.46 1.84
C ALA A 238 0.21 11.96 1.67
N ALA A 239 -0.35 12.35 0.52
CA ALA A 239 -0.64 13.74 0.21
C ALA A 239 -1.91 14.29 0.88
N ALA A 240 -2.96 13.47 1.03
CA ALA A 240 -4.31 13.94 1.37
C ALA A 240 -5.03 13.13 2.47
N GLY A 241 -4.44 12.04 2.97
CA GLY A 241 -5.12 11.11 3.88
C GLY A 241 -5.41 11.68 5.28
N MET A 242 -4.59 12.63 5.72
CA MET A 242 -4.72 13.33 7.01
C MET A 242 -5.29 14.76 6.87
N TYR A 243 -5.96 15.04 5.76
CA TYR A 243 -6.65 16.31 5.49
C TYR A 243 -5.74 17.53 5.69
N ASP A 244 -6.19 18.54 6.43
CA ASP A 244 -5.46 19.78 6.72
C ASP A 244 -4.16 19.54 7.50
N ALA A 245 -4.05 18.38 8.18
CA ALA A 245 -2.86 17.99 8.93
C ALA A 245 -1.85 17.16 8.10
N ALA A 246 -2.07 16.97 6.79
CA ALA A 246 -1.18 16.12 5.97
C ALA A 246 0.29 16.58 5.99
N GLY A 247 0.55 17.90 5.95
CA GLY A 247 1.91 18.44 5.97
C GLY A 247 2.64 18.22 7.30
N SER A 248 1.99 18.49 8.43
CA SER A 248 2.57 18.25 9.76
C SER A 248 2.72 16.75 10.02
N TRP A 249 1.72 15.95 9.64
CA TRP A 249 1.76 14.49 9.73
C TRP A 249 2.95 13.90 8.96
N PHE A 250 3.18 14.36 7.73
CA PHE A 250 4.27 13.83 6.92
C PHE A 250 5.66 14.17 7.49
N THR A 251 5.78 15.26 8.25
CA THR A 251 7.04 15.69 8.87
C THR A 251 7.27 15.02 10.22
N GLU A 252 6.22 14.81 11.01
CA GLU A 252 6.33 14.28 12.37
C GLU A 252 6.20 12.75 12.45
N VAL A 253 5.48 12.15 11.52
CA VAL A 253 5.17 10.71 11.51
C VAL A 253 5.66 10.05 10.23
N GLY A 254 5.41 10.65 9.07
CA GLY A 254 5.92 10.17 7.78
C GLY A 254 5.39 8.80 7.34
N ILE A 255 4.27 8.34 7.89
CA ILE A 255 3.61 7.09 7.47
C ILE A 255 2.35 7.48 6.67
N PRO A 256 2.22 7.12 5.38
CA PRO A 256 0.96 7.31 4.64
C PRO A 256 -0.23 6.75 5.42
N ALA A 257 -1.23 7.58 5.74
CA ALA A 257 -2.24 7.25 6.73
C ALA A 257 -3.64 7.77 6.37
N LYS A 258 -4.67 7.24 7.04
CA LYS A 258 -6.05 7.71 6.94
C LYS A 258 -6.77 7.52 8.27
N SER A 259 -7.33 8.60 8.82
CA SER A 259 -8.22 8.54 9.99
C SER A 259 -9.68 8.25 9.61
N GLY A 260 -10.41 7.62 10.52
CA GLY A 260 -11.85 7.44 10.52
C GLY A 260 -12.49 7.95 11.82
N VAL A 261 -13.68 8.52 11.68
CA VAL A 261 -14.44 9.19 12.76
C VAL A 261 -14.94 8.26 13.87
N ALA A 262 -14.91 6.95 13.65
CA ALA A 262 -15.13 5.97 14.72
C ALA A 262 -13.93 5.90 15.70
N GLY A 263 -12.82 6.61 15.44
CA GLY A 263 -11.59 6.55 16.23
C GLY A 263 -10.53 5.61 15.65
N GLY A 264 -10.78 5.06 14.46
CA GLY A 264 -9.81 4.25 13.73
C GLY A 264 -8.75 5.12 13.04
N LEU A 265 -7.51 4.64 12.99
CA LEU A 265 -6.45 5.23 12.20
C LEU A 265 -5.61 4.12 11.58
N LEU A 266 -5.50 4.14 10.25
CA LEU A 266 -4.65 3.21 9.50
C LEU A 266 -3.41 3.91 8.96
N GLY A 267 -2.35 3.14 8.72
CA GLY A 267 -1.23 3.61 7.92
C GLY A 267 -0.35 2.51 7.34
N ALA A 268 0.17 2.76 6.15
CA ALA A 268 0.98 1.83 5.37
C ALA A 268 2.36 2.42 5.15
N LEU A 269 3.40 1.73 5.61
CA LEU A 269 4.78 2.05 5.26
C LEU A 269 5.25 1.11 4.13
N PRO A 270 5.45 1.60 2.90
CA PRO A 270 5.75 0.77 1.74
C PRO A 270 6.96 -0.15 1.97
N GLY A 271 6.81 -1.42 1.62
CA GLY A 271 7.83 -2.46 1.76
C GLY A 271 8.06 -2.97 3.18
N GLN A 272 7.38 -2.42 4.20
CA GLN A 272 7.64 -2.75 5.59
C GLN A 272 6.41 -3.29 6.31
N VAL A 273 5.35 -2.48 6.43
CA VAL A 273 4.30 -2.76 7.42
C VAL A 273 2.98 -2.04 7.15
N GLY A 274 1.87 -2.69 7.50
CA GLY A 274 0.54 -2.08 7.67
C GLY A 274 0.18 -1.97 9.15
N ILE A 275 -0.44 -0.85 9.52
CA ILE A 275 -0.72 -0.48 10.91
C ILE A 275 -2.19 -0.09 11.02
N GLY A 276 -2.84 -0.58 12.07
CA GLY A 276 -4.19 -0.17 12.46
C GLY A 276 -4.21 0.19 13.95
N SER A 277 -4.85 1.29 14.31
CA SER A 277 -5.11 1.67 15.70
C SER A 277 -6.56 2.09 15.88
N PHE A 278 -7.04 1.97 17.11
CA PHE A 278 -8.41 2.33 17.47
C PHE A 278 -8.43 3.00 18.83
N SER A 279 -8.99 4.21 18.88
CA SER A 279 -9.29 4.96 20.08
C SER A 279 -10.37 6.01 19.75
N PRO A 280 -11.61 5.88 20.30
CA PRO A 280 -12.77 6.66 19.86
C PRO A 280 -12.64 8.19 19.97
N ARG A 281 -11.90 8.72 20.94
CA ARG A 281 -11.78 10.19 21.12
C ARG A 281 -10.99 10.83 19.97
N LEU A 282 -11.59 11.85 19.36
CA LEU A 282 -11.07 12.62 18.24
C LEU A 282 -10.59 14.02 18.67
N ASP A 283 -9.59 14.54 17.99
CA ASP A 283 -9.16 15.94 18.06
C ASP A 283 -10.07 16.88 17.25
N GLU A 284 -9.75 18.18 17.24
CA GLU A 284 -10.48 19.20 16.49
C GLU A 284 -10.46 18.99 14.96
N HIS A 285 -9.54 18.17 14.45
CA HIS A 285 -9.39 17.83 13.03
C HIS A 285 -10.08 16.49 12.68
N GLY A 286 -10.74 15.84 13.65
CA GLY A 286 -11.42 14.55 13.46
C GLY A 286 -10.46 13.35 13.42
N ASN A 287 -9.25 13.47 13.97
CA ASN A 287 -8.28 12.38 14.07
C ASN A 287 -8.29 11.78 15.47
N SER A 288 -8.09 10.46 15.57
CA SER A 288 -7.96 9.79 16.87
C SER A 288 -6.77 10.34 17.67
N VAL A 289 -7.02 10.94 18.84
CA VAL A 289 -6.00 11.61 19.66
C VAL A 289 -4.88 10.64 20.03
N ARG A 290 -5.25 9.51 20.64
CA ARG A 290 -4.30 8.48 21.06
C ARG A 290 -3.71 7.76 19.85
N GLY A 291 -4.49 7.54 18.79
CA GLY A 291 -4.00 6.96 17.53
C GLY A 291 -2.83 7.74 16.94
N VAL A 292 -2.94 9.08 16.86
CA VAL A 292 -1.86 9.96 16.40
C VAL A 292 -0.62 9.83 17.29
N LYS A 293 -0.79 9.79 18.62
CA LYS A 293 0.33 9.61 19.57
C LYS A 293 1.05 8.27 19.38
N LEU A 294 0.30 7.18 19.17
CA LEU A 294 0.87 5.85 18.90
C LEU A 294 1.68 5.83 17.60
N PHE A 295 1.16 6.43 16.54
CA PHE A 295 1.87 6.53 15.25
C PHE A 295 3.14 7.37 15.35
N ARG A 296 3.12 8.47 16.13
CA ARG A 296 4.31 9.26 16.40
C ARG A 296 5.37 8.44 17.13
N ARG A 297 5.00 7.66 18.15
CA ARG A 297 5.93 6.74 18.86
C ARG A 297 6.51 5.68 17.92
N LEU A 298 5.70 5.07 17.06
CA LEU A 298 6.18 4.13 16.04
C LEU A 298 7.22 4.76 15.10
N SER A 299 6.99 5.99 14.67
CA SER A 299 7.94 6.73 13.84
C SER A 299 9.24 7.03 14.59
N THR A 300 9.15 7.61 15.80
CA THR A 300 10.32 8.08 16.56
C THR A 300 11.16 6.94 17.17
N ASP A 301 10.52 5.91 17.71
CA ASP A 301 11.20 4.88 18.48
C ASP A 301 11.73 3.76 17.56
N MET A 302 11.03 3.50 16.45
CA MET A 302 11.34 2.39 15.53
C MET A 302 11.86 2.84 14.17
N GLY A 303 11.96 4.15 13.90
CA GLY A 303 12.39 4.68 12.60
C GLY A 303 11.39 4.42 11.47
N LEU A 304 10.11 4.17 11.80
CA LEU A 304 9.07 3.89 10.81
C LEU A 304 8.60 5.18 10.15
N HIS A 305 9.41 5.71 9.23
CA HIS A 305 9.13 6.95 8.52
C HIS A 305 9.53 6.81 7.05
N LEU A 306 8.69 7.27 6.11
CA LEU A 306 8.91 7.11 4.67
C LEU A 306 10.20 7.77 4.17
N MET A 307 10.61 8.85 4.85
CA MET A 307 11.86 9.58 4.61
C MET A 307 13.01 9.16 5.54
N GLU A 308 12.81 8.15 6.41
CA GLU A 308 13.94 7.59 7.16
C GLU A 308 14.85 6.87 6.17
N THR A 309 16.15 7.18 6.24
CA THR A 309 17.14 6.57 5.37
C THR A 309 18.16 5.85 6.21
N ASP A 310 18.23 4.53 6.08
CA ASP A 310 19.41 3.82 6.56
C ASP A 310 20.63 4.27 5.74
N PRO A 311 21.80 4.46 6.38
CA PRO A 311 23.04 4.73 5.65
C PRO A 311 23.42 3.48 4.83
N PHE A 312 22.91 3.38 3.61
CA PHE A 312 23.12 2.23 2.74
C PHE A 312 24.51 2.28 2.09
N ARG A 313 25.32 1.24 2.36
CA ARG A 313 26.16 0.63 1.32
C ARG A 313 25.34 -0.52 0.76
N SER A 314 24.96 -0.47 -0.53
CA SER A 314 24.25 -1.61 -1.11
C SER A 314 25.15 -2.85 -1.07
N MET A 315 24.60 -3.93 -0.52
CA MET A 315 25.27 -5.21 -0.34
C MET A 315 24.99 -6.17 -1.51
N VAL A 316 24.51 -5.64 -2.64
CA VAL A 316 24.11 -6.44 -3.81
C VAL A 316 25.31 -7.19 -4.41
N LEU A 317 26.45 -6.51 -4.56
CA LEU A 317 27.70 -7.17 -4.95
C LEU A 317 28.34 -7.80 -3.72
N ARG A 318 28.24 -9.12 -3.60
CA ARG A 318 28.87 -9.86 -2.50
C ARG A 318 30.37 -10.01 -2.70
N GLY A 319 30.80 -10.07 -3.95
CA GLY A 319 32.19 -10.10 -4.33
C GLY A 319 32.41 -10.73 -5.70
N THR A 320 33.65 -10.64 -6.16
CA THR A 320 34.10 -11.14 -7.45
C THR A 320 35.24 -12.12 -7.21
N GLN A 321 35.14 -13.33 -7.75
CA GLN A 321 36.14 -14.38 -7.59
C GLN A 321 36.67 -14.82 -8.96
N VAL A 322 37.99 -14.80 -9.13
CA VAL A 322 38.64 -15.33 -10.34
C VAL A 322 39.05 -16.79 -10.09
N THR A 323 38.56 -17.71 -10.92
CA THR A 323 38.92 -19.13 -10.89
C THR A 323 39.38 -19.56 -12.28
N GLY A 324 40.70 -19.69 -12.46
CA GLY A 324 41.29 -20.04 -13.76
C GLY A 324 40.99 -18.99 -14.83
N ALA A 325 40.26 -19.39 -15.87
CA ALA A 325 39.87 -18.53 -16.99
C ALA A 325 38.46 -17.94 -16.84
N THR A 326 37.91 -17.93 -15.62
CA THR A 326 36.54 -17.50 -15.34
C THR A 326 36.51 -16.52 -14.17
N THR A 327 35.80 -15.42 -14.35
CA THR A 327 35.42 -14.51 -13.26
C THR A 327 33.98 -14.80 -12.85
N VAL A 328 33.75 -15.03 -11.56
CA VAL A 328 32.41 -15.24 -10.99
C VAL A 328 32.03 -14.01 -10.18
N ILE A 329 30.88 -13.42 -10.50
CA ILE A 329 30.32 -12.26 -9.84
C ILE A 329 29.16 -12.75 -8.99
N HIS A 330 29.30 -12.66 -7.67
CA HIS A 330 28.29 -13.11 -6.72
C HIS A 330 27.35 -11.97 -6.37
N LEU A 331 26.07 -12.12 -6.74
CA LEU A 331 25.00 -11.18 -6.45
C LEU A 331 24.10 -11.71 -5.33
N GLN A 332 23.47 -10.82 -4.58
CA GLN A 332 22.52 -11.18 -3.52
C GLN A 332 21.45 -10.12 -3.28
N GLY A 333 20.39 -10.51 -2.56
CA GLY A 333 19.30 -9.62 -2.16
C GLY A 333 18.33 -9.31 -3.31
N THR A 334 17.58 -8.21 -3.19
CA THR A 334 16.74 -7.70 -4.28
C THR A 334 17.55 -6.83 -5.23
N ILE A 335 17.50 -7.13 -6.52
CA ILE A 335 18.17 -6.35 -7.57
C ILE A 335 17.20 -5.29 -8.13
N ASP A 336 17.29 -4.10 -7.56
CA ASP A 336 16.61 -2.90 -8.02
C ASP A 336 17.52 -2.01 -8.89
N PHE A 337 17.14 -0.76 -9.11
CA PHE A 337 17.97 0.21 -9.85
C PHE A 337 19.33 0.41 -9.18
N SER A 338 19.37 0.70 -7.88
CA SER A 338 20.60 0.98 -7.13
C SER A 338 21.50 -0.24 -7.05
N GLY A 339 20.92 -1.42 -6.85
CA GLY A 339 21.62 -2.70 -6.90
C GLY A 339 22.28 -2.95 -8.26
N ALA A 340 21.51 -2.79 -9.34
CA ALA A 340 22.02 -3.00 -10.69
C ALA A 340 23.04 -1.94 -11.11
N GLU A 341 22.88 -0.69 -10.68
CA GLU A 341 23.86 0.38 -10.91
C GLU A 341 25.21 0.04 -10.30
N ILE A 342 25.25 -0.47 -9.06
CA ILE A 342 26.49 -0.91 -8.42
C ILE A 342 27.15 -2.06 -9.16
N VAL A 343 26.36 -3.02 -9.66
CA VAL A 343 26.88 -4.11 -10.48
C VAL A 343 27.51 -3.55 -11.76
N LEU A 344 26.81 -2.66 -12.46
CA LEU A 344 27.31 -2.05 -13.70
C LEU A 344 28.54 -1.18 -13.45
N HIS A 345 28.55 -0.39 -12.38
CA HIS A 345 29.70 0.43 -12.00
C HIS A 345 30.92 -0.42 -11.66
N HIS A 346 30.74 -1.54 -10.93
CA HIS A 346 31.82 -2.49 -10.68
C HIS A 346 32.39 -3.10 -11.97
N LEU A 347 31.53 -3.43 -12.93
CA LEU A 347 31.94 -3.95 -14.24
C LEU A 347 32.72 -2.91 -15.06
N ASP A 348 32.39 -1.63 -14.92
CA ASP A 348 33.09 -0.51 -15.59
C ASP A 348 34.46 -0.23 -14.94
N GLU A 349 34.51 -0.13 -13.61
CA GLU A 349 35.76 0.11 -12.87
C GLU A 349 36.72 -1.08 -12.92
N SER A 350 36.20 -2.30 -12.94
CA SER A 350 36.96 -3.55 -12.84
C SER A 350 36.49 -4.56 -13.88
N THR A 351 36.58 -4.20 -15.16
CA THR A 351 36.18 -5.07 -16.26
C THR A 351 36.94 -6.41 -16.19
N PRO A 352 36.22 -7.55 -16.13
CA PRO A 352 36.85 -8.86 -16.04
C PRO A 352 37.77 -9.13 -17.24
N ALA A 353 39.04 -9.45 -16.97
CA ALA A 353 40.03 -9.80 -18.01
C ALA A 353 39.94 -11.27 -18.47
N THR A 354 39.07 -12.07 -17.86
CA THR A 354 38.91 -13.49 -18.16
C THR A 354 37.98 -13.73 -19.35
N PRO A 355 38.22 -14.76 -20.18
CA PRO A 355 37.39 -15.05 -21.35
C PRO A 355 35.96 -15.54 -21.00
N ALA A 356 35.69 -15.90 -19.75
CA ALA A 356 34.35 -16.21 -19.27
C ALA A 356 34.00 -15.40 -18.02
N VAL A 357 32.77 -14.90 -17.96
CA VAL A 357 32.20 -14.20 -16.80
C VAL A 357 30.90 -14.90 -16.42
N VAL A 358 30.78 -15.32 -15.17
CA VAL A 358 29.61 -16.01 -14.64
C VAL A 358 28.95 -15.12 -13.60
N PHE A 359 27.65 -14.89 -13.75
CA PHE A 359 26.83 -14.24 -12.73
C PHE A 359 26.21 -15.32 -11.85
N ASP A 360 26.60 -15.32 -10.57
CA ASP A 360 26.00 -16.18 -9.57
C ASP A 360 24.89 -15.41 -8.85
N ILE A 361 23.65 -15.79 -9.17
CA ILE A 361 22.44 -15.18 -8.61
C ILE A 361 21.72 -16.13 -7.64
N SER A 362 22.40 -17.18 -7.15
CA SER A 362 21.84 -18.15 -6.20
C SER A 362 21.36 -17.54 -4.88
N ARG A 363 21.81 -16.32 -4.55
CA ARG A 363 21.39 -15.57 -3.36
C ARG A 363 20.58 -14.32 -3.67
N VAL A 364 20.17 -14.15 -4.93
CA VAL A 364 19.26 -13.09 -5.32
C VAL A 364 17.85 -13.51 -4.96
N ASP A 365 17.16 -12.67 -4.19
CA ASP A 365 15.78 -12.93 -3.78
C ASP A 365 14.83 -12.66 -4.95
N SER A 366 15.04 -11.55 -5.66
CA SER A 366 14.20 -11.11 -6.79
C SER A 366 14.86 -10.02 -7.64
N PHE A 367 14.34 -9.81 -8.85
CA PHE A 367 14.68 -8.68 -9.72
C PHE A 367 13.47 -7.78 -9.92
N THR A 368 13.69 -6.45 -9.89
CA THR A 368 12.75 -5.51 -10.50
C THR A 368 12.92 -5.47 -12.02
N ASP A 369 11.92 -4.99 -12.78
CA ASP A 369 12.04 -4.86 -14.24
C ASP A 369 13.22 -3.99 -14.68
N VAL A 370 13.54 -2.96 -13.89
CA VAL A 370 14.70 -2.08 -14.15
C VAL A 370 16.00 -2.80 -13.84
N GLY A 371 16.11 -3.40 -12.64
CA GLY A 371 17.31 -4.13 -12.24
C GLY A 371 17.62 -5.29 -13.19
N ARG A 372 16.59 -6.05 -13.60
CA ARG A 372 16.68 -7.09 -14.63
C ARG A 372 17.25 -6.56 -15.93
N ARG A 373 16.65 -5.52 -16.52
CA ARG A 373 17.10 -4.94 -17.79
C ARG A 373 18.53 -4.41 -17.72
N MET A 374 18.90 -3.78 -16.61
CA MET A 374 20.24 -3.24 -16.41
C MET A 374 21.30 -4.34 -16.31
N VAL A 375 21.04 -5.40 -15.53
CA VAL A 375 21.99 -6.53 -15.40
C VAL A 375 22.14 -7.27 -16.73
N LEU A 376 21.03 -7.54 -17.45
CA LEU A 376 21.07 -8.17 -18.77
C LEU A 376 21.83 -7.32 -19.79
N GLU A 377 21.69 -5.99 -19.75
CA GLU A 377 22.49 -5.08 -20.57
C GLU A 377 23.98 -5.13 -20.20
N GLY A 378 24.33 -5.24 -18.92
CA GLY A 378 25.71 -5.45 -18.47
C GLY A 378 26.31 -6.74 -19.02
N MET A 379 25.57 -7.85 -18.93
CA MET A 379 25.94 -9.12 -19.55
C MET A 379 26.12 -8.98 -21.07
N ARG A 380 25.21 -8.28 -21.75
CA ARG A 380 25.27 -8.04 -23.20
C ARG A 380 26.57 -7.35 -23.60
N ARG A 381 26.97 -6.30 -22.86
CA ARG A 381 28.19 -5.52 -23.12
C ARG A 381 29.46 -6.34 -22.95
N LEU A 382 29.58 -7.06 -21.83
CA LEU A 382 30.71 -7.97 -21.60
C LEU A 382 30.87 -9.00 -22.72
N ARG A 383 29.75 -9.51 -23.24
CA ARG A 383 29.76 -10.42 -24.39
C ARG A 383 30.21 -9.72 -25.68
N THR A 384 29.73 -8.50 -25.94
CA THR A 384 30.18 -7.69 -27.08
C THR A 384 31.69 -7.43 -27.01
N ASP A 385 32.24 -7.30 -25.80
CA ASP A 385 33.68 -7.17 -25.55
C ASP A 385 34.45 -8.50 -25.65
N GLY A 386 33.76 -9.60 -25.95
CA GLY A 386 34.36 -10.90 -26.26
C GLY A 386 34.29 -11.94 -25.14
N ALA A 387 33.68 -11.63 -23.99
CA ALA A 387 33.51 -12.61 -22.91
C ALA A 387 32.38 -13.60 -23.20
N ARG A 388 32.54 -14.85 -22.76
CA ARG A 388 31.43 -15.81 -22.67
C ARG A 388 30.68 -15.59 -21.35
N ILE A 389 29.36 -15.38 -21.42
CA ILE A 389 28.56 -15.10 -20.24
C ILE A 389 27.85 -16.36 -19.76
N GLY A 390 28.03 -16.69 -18.48
CA GLY A 390 27.32 -17.76 -17.79
C GLY A 390 26.40 -17.24 -16.69
N LEU A 391 25.39 -18.02 -16.33
CA LEU A 391 24.45 -17.74 -15.26
C LEU A 391 24.30 -18.97 -14.35
N ILE A 392 24.33 -18.75 -13.04
CA ILE A 392 23.93 -19.73 -12.02
C ILE A 392 22.62 -19.22 -11.43
N ASP A 393 21.52 -19.92 -11.75
CA ASP A 393 20.16 -19.54 -11.36
C ASP A 393 19.32 -20.76 -11.01
N SER A 394 19.72 -21.44 -9.94
CA SER A 394 19.09 -22.70 -9.50
C SER A 394 17.59 -22.57 -9.17
N GLU A 395 17.12 -21.36 -8.89
CA GLU A 395 15.73 -21.08 -8.51
C GLU A 395 14.93 -20.32 -9.59
N GLN A 396 15.48 -20.18 -10.81
CA GLN A 396 14.85 -19.46 -11.93
C GLN A 396 14.38 -18.03 -11.56
N LYS A 397 15.20 -17.29 -10.80
CA LYS A 397 14.96 -15.90 -10.41
C LYS A 397 15.06 -14.94 -11.59
N LEU A 398 15.76 -15.33 -12.65
CA LEU A 398 15.91 -14.61 -13.90
C LEU A 398 15.42 -15.47 -15.07
N PRO A 399 14.10 -15.76 -15.15
CA PRO A 399 13.54 -16.61 -16.21
C PRO A 399 13.74 -15.94 -17.58
N ASP A 400 13.98 -16.72 -18.64
CA ASP A 400 14.23 -16.23 -20.00
C ASP A 400 15.26 -15.07 -20.09
N PRO A 401 16.55 -15.33 -19.79
CA PRO A 401 17.58 -14.29 -19.70
C PRO A 401 18.09 -13.84 -21.09
N ASP A 402 17.19 -13.41 -21.99
CA ASP A 402 17.58 -12.76 -23.24
C ASP A 402 18.30 -11.45 -22.93
N MET A 403 19.53 -11.32 -23.41
CA MET A 403 20.36 -10.13 -23.25
C MET A 403 19.88 -8.95 -24.12
N GLY A 404 18.80 -9.11 -24.88
CA GLY A 404 18.16 -8.05 -25.68
C GLY A 404 18.54 -8.07 -27.16
N ASP A 405 19.30 -9.08 -27.58
CA ASP A 405 19.71 -9.29 -28.98
C ASP A 405 19.51 -10.75 -29.43
N GLY A 406 18.62 -11.48 -28.74
CA GLY A 406 18.31 -12.88 -29.03
C GLY A 406 19.38 -13.86 -28.56
N THR A 407 20.25 -13.43 -27.64
CA THR A 407 21.29 -14.28 -27.07
C THR A 407 21.16 -14.44 -25.58
N PHE A 408 21.68 -15.57 -25.09
CA PHE A 408 21.43 -16.07 -23.75
C PHE A 408 22.74 -16.43 -23.08
N PRO A 409 22.87 -16.21 -21.75
CA PRO A 409 23.96 -16.79 -20.98
C PRO A 409 23.91 -18.31 -21.05
N PHE A 410 25.08 -18.96 -20.95
CA PHE A 410 25.13 -20.40 -20.77
C PHE A 410 24.80 -20.79 -19.32
N ASP A 411 24.20 -21.96 -19.16
CA ASP A 411 23.95 -22.54 -17.84
C ASP A 411 25.30 -22.97 -17.24
N ALA A 412 25.75 -22.26 -16.21
CA ALA A 412 27.03 -22.52 -15.56
C ALA A 412 26.95 -23.63 -14.49
N GLU A 413 25.74 -24.14 -14.18
CA GLU A 413 25.54 -25.29 -13.32
C GLU A 413 25.60 -26.62 -14.10
N ARG A 414 25.38 -26.57 -15.42
CA ARG A 414 25.46 -27.75 -16.29
C ARG A 414 26.87 -27.95 -16.85
N ALA A 415 27.35 -29.18 -16.78
CA ALA A 415 28.66 -29.58 -17.31
C ALA A 415 28.82 -29.39 -18.83
N ASP A 416 27.73 -29.23 -19.59
CA ASP A 416 27.74 -29.06 -21.05
C ASP A 416 27.71 -27.60 -21.52
N ALA A 417 27.65 -26.62 -20.60
CA ALA A 417 27.70 -25.17 -20.86
C ALA A 417 26.82 -24.71 -22.04
N LYS A 418 25.63 -25.32 -22.18
CA LYS A 418 24.67 -24.95 -23.22
C LYS A 418 23.98 -23.62 -22.89
N PRO A 419 23.55 -22.85 -23.91
CA PRO A 419 22.70 -21.68 -23.69
C PRO A 419 21.44 -22.04 -22.91
N ILE A 420 21.04 -21.19 -21.96
CA ILE A 420 19.75 -21.30 -21.28
C ILE A 420 18.68 -20.94 -22.32
N ARG A 421 17.98 -21.96 -22.84
CA ARG A 421 16.77 -21.81 -23.66
C ARG A 421 15.61 -22.44 -22.91
N ASP A 422 14.46 -21.77 -22.96
CA ASP A 422 13.19 -22.43 -22.65
C ASP A 422 12.96 -23.60 -23.63
N PRO A 423 12.66 -24.83 -23.18
CA PRO A 423 12.29 -25.91 -24.08
C PRO A 423 10.85 -25.73 -24.62
N ALA A 424 10.68 -24.76 -25.53
CA ALA A 424 9.66 -24.63 -26.59
C ALA A 424 8.16 -24.53 -26.21
N PRO A 425 7.29 -24.29 -27.20
CA PRO A 425 7.18 -23.16 -28.12
C PRO A 425 6.12 -22.12 -27.69
#